data_AF-A0A1F2Y8V8-F1
#
_entry.id   AF-A0A1F2Y8V8-F1
#
_cell.length_a   1.000
_cell.length_b   1.000
_cell.length_c   1.000
_cell.angle_alpha   90.00
_cell.angle_beta   90.00
_cell.angle_gamma   90.00
#
_symmetry.space_group_name_H-M   'P 1'
#
loop_
_entity.id
_entity.type
_entity.pdbx_description
1 polymer ?
#
loop_
_entity_poly.entity_id
_entity_poly.type
_entity_poly.pdbx_seq_one_letter_code
_entity_poly.pdbx_strand_id
1 'polypeptide(L)'
;MALRQRIGKIHARIELYPEDFAAFYRFYLAEVFDHVPEIDGITVKEALALSSSLTRLALFDISMTLAQYHQDTDQSNQDALDQERAALAKTMSATADQLQDTVSDFAAGAVSLADASQETVLLAQRLLDKMTVVENINATIQDISGQTNLLGLNAAIEAARAGEHGRGFGIVPEEIRRLADRSKQSAKDIKAQLSAITDDVSQIMTKSESVAGIGKEQAAASEELAGTCSQLNGLVQKLSAGQRH
;
A
#
# COMPACT_ATOMS: atom_id res chain seq x y z
N MET A 1 -11.43 -26.44 53.00
CA MET A 1 -10.75 -25.73 51.89
C MET A 1 -11.76 -25.08 50.92
N ALA A 2 -12.67 -25.86 50.30
CA ALA A 2 -13.67 -25.34 49.36
C ALA A 2 -14.62 -24.24 49.89
N LEU A 3 -15.10 -24.36 51.14
CA LEU A 3 -15.96 -23.33 51.75
C LEU A 3 -15.23 -21.99 51.91
N ARG A 4 -13.93 -22.01 52.23
CA ARG A 4 -13.13 -20.79 52.46
C ARG A 4 -12.62 -20.17 51.16
N GLN A 5 -12.33 -20.96 50.12
CA GLN A 5 -12.14 -20.45 48.75
C GLN A 5 -13.38 -19.72 48.23
N ARG A 6 -14.56 -20.25 48.56
CA ARG A 6 -15.83 -19.62 48.22
C ARG A 6 -16.04 -18.29 48.96
N ILE A 7 -15.58 -18.20 50.21
CA ILE A 7 -15.55 -16.95 50.99
C ILE A 7 -14.62 -15.93 50.31
N GLY A 8 -13.38 -16.29 49.97
CA GLY A 8 -12.46 -15.39 49.25
C GLY A 8 -13.04 -14.85 47.93
N LYS A 9 -13.69 -15.71 47.14
CA LYS A 9 -14.38 -15.31 45.88
C LYS A 9 -15.57 -14.36 46.10
N ILE A 10 -16.33 -14.53 47.19
CA ILE A 10 -17.44 -13.63 47.52
C ILE A 10 -16.90 -12.24 47.91
N HIS A 11 -15.79 -12.19 48.66
CA HIS A 11 -15.17 -10.94 49.12
C HIS A 11 -14.58 -10.13 47.95
N ALA A 12 -13.88 -10.79 47.02
CA ALA A 12 -13.39 -10.14 45.80
C ALA A 12 -14.54 -9.56 44.94
N ARG A 13 -15.71 -10.22 44.93
CA ARG A 13 -16.90 -9.76 44.17
C ARG A 13 -17.59 -8.53 44.77
N ILE A 14 -17.39 -8.27 46.06
CA ILE A 14 -17.97 -7.11 46.77
C ILE A 14 -16.94 -5.99 47.03
N GLU A 15 -15.80 -6.03 46.33
CA GLU A 15 -14.73 -5.02 46.42
C GLU A 15 -14.16 -4.82 47.84
N LEU A 16 -14.21 -5.86 48.68
CA LEU A 16 -13.52 -5.82 49.97
C LEU A 16 -12.03 -6.08 49.75
N TYR A 17 -11.20 -5.06 49.91
CA TYR A 17 -9.77 -5.18 49.69
C TYR A 17 -9.11 -5.91 50.86
N PRO A 18 -7.93 -6.54 50.64
CA PRO A 18 -7.18 -7.20 51.71
C PRO A 18 -6.91 -6.29 52.93
N GLU A 19 -6.83 -4.98 52.73
CA GLU A 19 -6.66 -3.97 53.78
C GLU A 19 -7.90 -3.83 54.67
N ASP A 20 -9.09 -3.85 54.08
CA ASP A 20 -10.37 -3.80 54.81
C ASP A 20 -10.54 -5.05 55.69
N PHE A 21 -10.06 -6.19 55.19
CA PHE A 21 -10.07 -7.46 55.90
C PHE A 21 -9.12 -7.48 57.10
N ALA A 22 -7.88 -6.99 56.90
CA ALA A 22 -6.91 -6.86 57.98
C ALA A 22 -7.39 -5.86 59.05
N ALA A 23 -8.07 -4.79 58.65
CA ALA A 23 -8.68 -3.82 59.57
C ALA A 23 -9.79 -4.46 60.41
N PHE A 24 -10.67 -5.26 59.80
CA PHE A 24 -11.73 -5.98 60.50
C PHE A 24 -11.19 -6.96 61.55
N TYR A 25 -10.20 -7.79 61.18
CA TYR A 25 -9.58 -8.72 62.13
C TYR A 25 -8.82 -8.00 63.24
N ARG A 26 -8.20 -6.86 62.96
CA ARG A 26 -7.56 -6.04 63.99
C ARG A 26 -8.58 -5.53 65.00
N PHE A 27 -9.72 -5.02 64.53
CA PHE A 27 -10.82 -4.58 65.40
C PHE A 27 -11.40 -5.74 66.22
N TYR A 28 -11.74 -6.85 65.56
CA TYR A 28 -12.31 -8.03 66.20
C TYR A 28 -11.38 -8.65 67.25
N LEU A 29 -10.09 -8.81 66.92
CA LEU A 29 -9.12 -9.37 67.88
C LEU A 29 -8.89 -8.42 69.06
N ALA A 30 -8.91 -7.11 68.86
CA ALA A 30 -8.81 -6.14 69.96
C ALA A 30 -9.99 -6.29 70.92
N GLU A 31 -11.22 -6.28 70.39
CA GLU A 31 -12.44 -6.46 71.18
C GLU A 31 -12.45 -7.79 71.96
N VAL A 32 -12.08 -8.89 71.29
CA VAL A 32 -12.05 -10.20 71.94
C VAL A 32 -10.97 -10.26 73.03
N PHE A 33 -9.78 -9.70 72.78
CA PHE A 33 -8.68 -9.74 73.74
C PHE A 33 -8.91 -8.88 74.97
N ASP A 34 -9.69 -7.80 74.88
CA ASP A 34 -10.08 -6.99 76.03
C ASP A 34 -10.93 -7.79 77.03
N HIS A 35 -11.71 -8.77 76.56
CA HIS A 35 -12.57 -9.62 77.40
C HIS A 35 -11.95 -10.97 77.82
N VAL A 36 -10.83 -11.39 77.23
CA VAL A 36 -10.15 -12.65 77.62
C VAL A 36 -9.79 -12.69 79.12
N PRO A 37 -9.31 -11.61 79.77
CA PRO A 37 -9.02 -11.60 81.21
C PRO A 37 -10.25 -11.72 82.11
N GLU A 38 -11.46 -11.47 81.59
CA GLU A 38 -12.71 -11.51 82.34
C GLU A 38 -13.30 -12.94 82.45
N ILE A 39 -12.69 -13.92 81.78
CA ILE A 39 -13.11 -15.32 81.81
C ILE A 39 -12.76 -15.93 83.18
N ASP A 40 -13.79 -16.28 83.94
CA ASP A 40 -13.62 -16.84 85.29
C ASP A 40 -12.75 -18.11 85.28
N GLY A 41 -11.74 -18.16 86.15
CA GLY A 41 -10.81 -19.27 86.30
C GLY A 41 -9.70 -19.38 85.24
N ILE A 42 -9.59 -18.47 84.27
CA ILE A 42 -8.53 -18.53 83.24
C ILE A 42 -7.16 -18.17 83.82
N THR A 43 -6.14 -19.00 83.55
CA THR A 43 -4.76 -18.65 83.89
C THR A 43 -4.13 -17.75 82.81
N VAL A 44 -3.09 -16.98 83.18
CA VAL A 44 -2.32 -16.17 82.22
C VAL A 44 -1.79 -17.02 81.05
N LYS A 45 -1.38 -18.26 81.33
CA LYS A 45 -0.89 -19.19 80.31
C LYS A 45 -1.99 -19.59 79.31
N GLU A 46 -3.21 -19.82 79.80
CA GLU A 46 -4.37 -20.15 78.96
C GLU A 46 -4.85 -18.95 78.16
N ALA A 47 -4.89 -17.75 78.76
CA ALA A 47 -5.18 -16.49 78.07
C ALA A 47 -4.20 -16.24 76.90
N LEU A 48 -2.89 -16.38 77.14
CA LEU A 48 -1.86 -16.24 76.11
C LEU A 48 -2.00 -17.31 75.01
N ALA A 49 -2.31 -18.55 75.37
CA ALA A 49 -2.51 -19.64 74.41
C ALA A 49 -3.75 -19.39 73.53
N LEU A 50 -4.83 -18.87 74.12
CA LEU A 50 -6.05 -18.51 73.41
C LEU A 50 -5.81 -17.33 72.46
N SER A 51 -5.19 -16.25 72.92
CA SER A 51 -4.84 -15.09 72.08
C SER A 51 -3.91 -15.48 70.93
N SER A 52 -2.88 -16.30 71.20
CA SER A 52 -1.98 -16.81 70.16
C SER A 52 -2.72 -17.67 69.12
N SER A 53 -3.70 -18.46 69.54
CA SER A 53 -4.48 -19.31 68.64
C SER A 53 -5.45 -18.50 67.77
N LEU A 54 -6.11 -17.50 68.35
CA LEU A 54 -6.99 -16.57 67.61
C LEU A 54 -6.21 -15.71 66.62
N THR A 55 -5.05 -15.18 67.00
CA THR A 55 -4.17 -14.43 66.08
C THR A 55 -3.67 -15.31 64.95
N ARG A 56 -3.26 -16.56 65.22
CA ARG A 56 -2.86 -17.51 64.17
C ARG A 56 -3.99 -17.84 63.20
N LEU A 57 -5.22 -17.98 63.71
CA LEU A 57 -6.39 -18.22 62.88
C LEU A 57 -6.68 -17.03 61.95
N ALA A 58 -6.66 -15.80 62.48
CA ALA A 58 -6.85 -14.59 61.69
C ALA A 58 -5.75 -14.41 60.63
N LEU A 59 -4.47 -14.56 61.01
CA LEU A 59 -3.35 -14.46 60.07
C LEU A 59 -3.41 -15.49 58.94
N PHE A 60 -3.84 -16.72 59.24
CA PHE A 60 -4.01 -17.76 58.23
C PHE A 60 -5.15 -17.44 57.26
N ASP A 61 -6.26 -16.89 57.74
CA ASP A 61 -7.39 -16.53 56.88
C ASP A 61 -7.06 -15.31 55.98
N ILE A 62 -6.34 -14.32 56.53
CA ILE A 62 -5.81 -13.17 55.78
C ILE A 62 -4.84 -13.63 54.69
N SER A 63 -3.87 -14.50 55.01
CA SER A 63 -2.89 -14.96 54.02
C SER A 63 -3.53 -15.79 52.91
N MET A 64 -4.54 -16.60 53.22
CA MET A 64 -5.32 -17.32 52.23
C MET A 64 -6.10 -16.37 51.30
N THR A 65 -6.77 -15.36 51.86
CA THR A 65 -7.53 -14.38 51.08
C THR A 65 -6.61 -13.58 50.16
N LEU A 66 -5.46 -13.14 50.67
CA LEU A 66 -4.45 -12.44 49.89
C LEU A 66 -3.90 -13.30 48.75
N ALA A 67 -3.59 -14.58 49.03
CA ALA A 67 -3.14 -15.53 48.00
C ALA A 67 -4.20 -15.75 46.90
N GLN A 68 -5.47 -15.87 47.28
CA GLN A 68 -6.58 -15.97 46.31
C GLN A 68 -6.73 -14.70 45.48
N TYR A 69 -6.64 -13.53 46.10
CA TYR A 69 -6.73 -12.24 45.40
C TYR A 69 -5.61 -12.09 44.36
N HIS A 70 -4.35 -12.37 44.74
CA HIS A 70 -3.24 -12.35 43.79
C HIS A 70 -3.45 -13.33 42.63
N GLN A 71 -3.90 -14.56 42.93
CA GLN A 71 -4.18 -15.54 41.89
C GLN A 71 -5.30 -15.09 40.93
N ASP A 72 -6.39 -14.53 41.45
CA ASP A 72 -7.51 -14.07 40.64
C ASP A 72 -7.13 -12.82 39.80
N THR A 73 -6.34 -11.90 40.36
CA THR A 73 -5.78 -10.76 39.62
C THR A 73 -4.82 -11.21 38.52
N ASP A 74 -3.90 -12.14 38.81
CA ASP A 74 -2.97 -12.67 37.81
C ASP A 74 -3.71 -13.39 36.68
N GLN A 75 -4.72 -14.20 37.02
CA GLN A 75 -5.56 -14.86 36.02
C GLN A 75 -6.33 -13.84 35.17
N SER A 76 -6.96 -12.84 35.80
CA SER A 76 -7.69 -11.80 35.06
C SER A 76 -6.79 -10.99 34.14
N ASN A 77 -5.55 -10.72 34.55
CA ASN A 77 -4.56 -10.04 33.72
C ASN A 77 -4.12 -10.92 32.54
N GLN A 78 -3.92 -12.22 32.75
CA GLN A 78 -3.61 -13.16 31.68
C GLN A 78 -4.76 -13.28 30.67
N ASP A 79 -6.00 -13.43 31.15
CA ASP A 79 -7.19 -13.51 30.30
C ASP A 79 -7.35 -12.25 29.44
N ALA A 80 -7.09 -11.06 30.02
CA ALA A 80 -7.13 -9.80 29.30
C ALA A 80 -6.03 -9.71 28.22
N LEU A 81 -4.80 -10.12 28.55
CA LEU A 81 -3.69 -10.17 27.59
C LEU A 81 -3.96 -11.15 26.45
N ASP A 82 -4.57 -12.29 26.73
CA ASP A 82 -4.88 -13.30 25.70
C ASP A 82 -6.01 -12.82 24.77
N GLN A 83 -7.00 -12.09 25.30
CA GLN A 83 -8.01 -11.44 24.47
C GLN A 83 -7.40 -10.37 23.56
N GLU A 84 -6.50 -9.53 24.08
CA GLU A 84 -5.82 -8.50 23.30
C GLU A 84 -4.95 -9.12 22.20
N ARG A 85 -4.19 -10.17 22.52
CA ARG A 85 -3.39 -10.95 21.55
C ARG A 85 -4.26 -11.59 20.47
N ALA A 86 -5.42 -12.15 20.82
CA ALA A 86 -6.34 -12.75 19.87
C ALA A 86 -6.92 -11.70 18.91
N ALA A 87 -7.32 -10.54 19.45
CA ALA A 87 -7.82 -9.42 18.65
C ALA A 87 -6.75 -8.87 17.70
N LEU A 88 -5.51 -8.73 18.18
CA LEU A 88 -4.36 -8.33 17.38
C LEU A 88 -4.08 -9.35 16.27
N ALA A 89 -4.01 -10.64 16.59
CA ALA A 89 -3.76 -11.71 15.61
C ALA A 89 -4.83 -11.72 14.51
N LYS A 90 -6.11 -11.59 14.86
CA LYS A 90 -7.21 -11.52 13.90
C LYS A 90 -7.08 -10.31 12.97
N THR A 91 -6.76 -9.14 13.53
CA THR A 91 -6.58 -7.91 12.75
C THR A 91 -5.38 -8.01 11.82
N MET A 92 -4.25 -8.53 12.31
CA MET A 92 -3.06 -8.76 11.50
C MET A 92 -3.30 -9.77 10.37
N SER A 93 -4.05 -10.86 10.63
CA SER A 93 -4.43 -11.83 9.59
C SER A 93 -5.24 -11.17 8.48
N ALA A 94 -6.28 -10.40 8.83
CA ALA A 94 -7.11 -9.71 7.85
C ALA A 94 -6.31 -8.70 7.02
N THR A 95 -5.40 -7.95 7.66
CA THR A 95 -4.50 -7.02 6.97
C THR A 95 -3.53 -7.75 6.04
N ALA A 96 -3.02 -8.92 6.44
CA ALA A 96 -2.16 -9.74 5.60
C ALA A 96 -2.90 -10.23 4.35
N ASP A 97 -4.11 -10.78 4.51
CA ASP A 97 -4.92 -11.23 3.38
C ASP A 97 -5.20 -10.08 2.41
N GLN A 98 -5.59 -8.90 2.92
CA GLN A 98 -5.81 -7.71 2.10
C GLN A 98 -4.54 -7.23 1.39
N LEU A 99 -3.38 -7.29 2.06
CA LEU A 99 -2.09 -6.98 1.44
C LEU A 99 -1.76 -7.97 0.33
N GLN A 100 -2.04 -9.25 0.52
CA GLN A 100 -1.79 -10.29 -0.49
C GLN A 100 -2.61 -10.03 -1.76
N ASP A 101 -3.88 -9.66 -1.63
CA ASP A 101 -4.73 -9.28 -2.76
C ASP A 101 -4.18 -8.04 -3.47
N THR A 102 -3.83 -7.00 -2.71
CA THR A 102 -3.26 -5.75 -3.25
C THR A 102 -1.95 -6.00 -4.00
N VAL A 103 -1.09 -6.89 -3.48
CA VAL A 103 0.17 -7.27 -4.12
C VAL A 103 -0.07 -8.03 -5.42
N SER A 104 -1.06 -8.93 -5.44
CA SER A 104 -1.46 -9.63 -6.66
C SER A 104 -1.95 -8.67 -7.73
N ASP A 105 -2.78 -7.70 -7.37
CA ASP A 105 -3.27 -6.66 -8.28
C ASP A 105 -2.12 -5.79 -8.81
N PHE A 106 -1.16 -5.44 -7.96
CA PHE A 106 0.03 -4.68 -8.36
C PHE A 106 0.90 -5.45 -9.36
N ALA A 107 1.09 -6.76 -9.15
CA ALA A 107 1.84 -7.61 -10.07
C ALA A 107 1.12 -7.74 -11.43
N ALA A 108 -0.20 -7.94 -11.43
CA ALA A 108 -1.00 -7.99 -12.66
C ALA A 108 -0.98 -6.66 -13.43
N GLY A 109 -1.05 -5.54 -12.70
CA GLY A 109 -0.94 -4.20 -13.27
C GLY A 109 0.43 -3.96 -13.91
N ALA A 110 1.50 -4.42 -13.28
CA ALA A 110 2.86 -4.32 -13.80
C ALA A 110 3.05 -5.05 -15.15
N VAL A 111 2.52 -6.28 -15.26
CA VAL A 111 2.52 -7.05 -16.51
C VAL A 111 1.72 -6.32 -17.59
N SER A 112 0.51 -5.88 -17.25
CA SER A 112 -0.36 -5.16 -18.19
C SER A 112 0.29 -3.87 -18.70
N LEU A 113 1.03 -3.16 -17.84
CA LEU A 113 1.75 -1.94 -18.19
C LEU A 113 2.88 -2.24 -19.19
N ALA A 114 3.64 -3.30 -18.95
CA ALA A 114 4.71 -3.73 -19.85
C ALA A 114 4.17 -4.11 -21.24
N ASP A 115 3.07 -4.86 -21.29
CA ASP A 115 2.42 -5.24 -22.55
C ASP A 115 1.88 -4.02 -23.32
N ALA A 116 1.21 -3.10 -22.63
CA ALA A 116 0.70 -1.86 -23.23
C ALA A 116 1.84 -0.97 -23.77
N SER A 117 2.96 -0.88 -23.06
CA SER A 117 4.16 -0.18 -23.54
C SER A 117 4.74 -0.84 -24.79
N GLN A 118 4.82 -2.17 -24.82
CA GLN A 118 5.31 -2.90 -25.98
C GLN A 118 4.41 -2.71 -27.21
N GLU A 119 3.09 -2.72 -27.02
CA GLU A 119 2.14 -2.44 -28.10
C GLU A 119 2.28 -1.01 -28.63
N THR A 120 2.48 -0.03 -27.73
CA THR A 120 2.71 1.38 -28.09
C THR A 120 3.97 1.53 -28.94
N VAL A 121 5.06 0.83 -28.59
CA VAL A 121 6.30 0.81 -29.39
C VAL A 121 6.06 0.23 -30.79
N LEU A 122 5.28 -0.86 -30.90
CA LEU A 122 4.94 -1.45 -32.20
C LEU A 122 4.04 -0.54 -33.05
N LEU A 123 3.14 0.21 -32.42
CA LEU A 123 2.33 1.22 -33.10
C LEU A 123 3.19 2.39 -33.59
N ALA A 124 4.10 2.89 -32.75
CA ALA A 124 5.06 3.93 -33.09
C ALA A 124 5.94 3.53 -34.28
N GLN A 125 6.46 2.31 -34.29
CA GLN A 125 7.26 1.79 -35.41
C GLN A 125 6.46 1.74 -36.72
N ARG A 126 5.23 1.22 -36.67
CA ARG A 126 4.34 1.22 -37.85
C ARG A 126 4.02 2.63 -38.34
N LEU A 127 3.98 3.61 -37.45
CA LEU A 127 3.77 5.01 -37.81
C LEU A 127 5.00 5.60 -38.51
N LEU A 128 6.21 5.30 -38.03
CA LEU A 128 7.47 5.67 -38.70
C LEU A 128 7.53 5.10 -40.12
N ASP A 129 7.20 3.81 -40.30
CA ASP A 129 7.21 3.18 -41.62
C ASP A 129 6.25 3.90 -42.60
N LYS A 130 5.06 4.27 -42.12
CA LYS A 130 4.10 5.06 -42.91
C LYS A 130 4.62 6.46 -43.22
N MET A 131 5.32 7.10 -42.29
CA MET A 131 5.92 8.42 -42.52
C MET A 131 6.99 8.39 -43.59
N THR A 132 7.82 7.35 -43.63
CA THR A 132 8.81 7.16 -44.70
C THR A 132 8.14 7.07 -46.07
N VAL A 133 7.00 6.37 -46.16
CA VAL A 133 6.23 6.31 -47.41
C VAL A 133 5.71 7.70 -47.82
N VAL A 134 5.17 8.47 -46.88
CA VAL A 134 4.70 9.83 -47.15
C VAL A 134 5.84 10.77 -47.53
N GLU A 135 7.01 10.62 -46.90
CA GLU A 135 8.21 11.41 -47.24
C GLU A 135 8.67 11.13 -48.67
N ASN A 136 8.66 9.87 -49.12
CA ASN A 136 8.98 9.49 -50.51
C ASN A 136 7.99 10.09 -51.52
N ILE A 137 6.69 10.09 -51.20
CA ILE A 137 5.66 10.74 -52.02
C ILE A 137 5.91 12.25 -52.08
N ASN A 138 6.21 12.88 -50.94
CA ASN A 138 6.49 14.31 -50.87
C ASN A 138 7.74 14.71 -51.66
N ALA A 139 8.80 13.87 -51.64
CA ALA A 139 9.97 14.05 -52.48
C ALA A 139 9.62 14.01 -53.97
N THR A 140 8.77 13.05 -54.38
CA THR A 140 8.27 12.95 -55.75
C THR A 140 7.48 14.21 -56.17
N ILE A 141 6.63 14.76 -55.28
CA ILE A 141 5.91 16.01 -55.54
C ILE A 141 6.88 17.18 -55.72
N GLN A 142 7.93 17.24 -54.90
CA GLN A 142 8.97 18.28 -54.98
C GLN A 142 9.71 18.22 -56.33
N ASP A 143 10.03 17.01 -56.80
CA ASP A 143 10.68 16.78 -58.10
C ASP A 143 9.76 17.15 -59.28
N ILE A 144 8.49 16.70 -59.26
CA ILE A 144 7.48 17.07 -60.27
C ILE A 144 7.28 18.58 -60.32
N SER A 145 7.22 19.25 -59.16
CA SER A 145 7.09 20.70 -59.08
C SER A 145 8.31 21.40 -59.67
N GLY A 146 9.52 20.88 -59.40
CA GLY A 146 10.76 21.37 -60.02
C GLY A 146 10.77 21.24 -61.54
N GLN A 147 10.40 20.07 -62.06
CA GLN A 147 10.31 19.82 -63.50
C GLN A 147 9.23 20.69 -64.18
N THR A 148 8.07 20.85 -63.54
CA THR A 148 6.97 21.68 -64.04
C THR A 148 7.38 23.15 -64.10
N ASN A 149 8.13 23.64 -63.10
CA ASN A 149 8.66 25.01 -63.13
C ASN A 149 9.65 25.22 -64.29
N LEU A 150 10.51 24.23 -64.56
CA LEU A 150 11.44 24.26 -65.71
C LEU A 150 10.69 24.22 -67.05
N LEU A 151 9.65 23.39 -67.18
CA LEU A 151 8.78 23.34 -68.35
C LEU A 151 8.08 24.68 -68.59
N GLY A 152 7.53 25.28 -67.52
CA GLY A 152 6.93 26.61 -67.57
C GLY A 152 7.93 27.69 -67.98
N LEU A 153 9.16 27.65 -67.46
CA LEU A 153 10.23 28.56 -67.88
C LEU A 153 10.57 28.42 -69.37
N ASN A 154 10.74 27.19 -69.86
CA ASN A 154 11.03 26.95 -71.27
C ASN A 154 9.90 27.44 -72.18
N ALA A 155 8.65 27.24 -71.77
CA ALA A 155 7.48 27.73 -72.50
C ALA A 155 7.39 29.27 -72.49
N ALA A 156 7.75 29.92 -71.37
CA ALA A 156 7.80 31.38 -71.26
C ALA A 156 8.86 31.98 -72.21
N ILE A 157 10.03 31.34 -72.30
CA ILE A 157 11.11 31.74 -73.21
C ILE A 157 10.63 31.62 -74.67
N GLU A 158 9.97 30.52 -75.04
CA GLU A 158 9.50 30.33 -76.41
C GLU A 158 8.35 31.27 -76.78
N ALA A 159 7.44 31.57 -75.83
CA ALA A 159 6.40 32.58 -76.01
C ALA A 159 7.00 33.99 -76.24
N ALA A 160 8.06 34.35 -75.51
CA ALA A 160 8.78 35.60 -75.74
C ALA A 160 9.49 35.62 -77.10
N ARG A 161 10.04 34.48 -77.53
CA ARG A 161 10.72 34.31 -78.82
C ARG A 161 9.79 34.45 -80.02
N ALA A 162 8.53 34.04 -79.87
CA ALA A 162 7.49 34.18 -80.90
C ALA A 162 6.98 35.64 -81.08
N GLY A 163 7.43 36.59 -80.27
CA GLY A 163 7.11 38.02 -80.41
C GLY A 163 5.61 38.32 -80.30
N GLU A 164 5.07 39.08 -81.25
CA GLU A 164 3.64 39.46 -81.29
C GLU A 164 2.70 38.24 -81.34
N HIS A 165 3.11 37.14 -81.97
CA HIS A 165 2.32 35.90 -82.05
C HIS A 165 2.26 35.13 -80.73
N GLY A 166 3.23 35.34 -79.82
CA GLY A 166 3.30 34.68 -78.51
C GLY A 166 2.68 35.48 -77.36
N ARG A 167 2.35 36.77 -77.54
CA ARG A 167 1.86 37.66 -76.48
C ARG A 167 0.61 37.15 -75.76
N GLY A 168 -0.35 36.57 -76.48
CA GLY A 168 -1.57 36.01 -75.89
C GLY A 168 -1.34 34.71 -75.11
N PHE A 169 -0.32 33.93 -75.48
CA PHE A 169 0.02 32.66 -74.84
C PHE A 169 1.00 32.81 -73.68
N GLY A 170 1.75 33.92 -73.58
CA GLY A 170 2.78 34.15 -72.57
C GLY A 170 2.29 34.17 -71.11
N ILE A 171 0.99 34.37 -70.87
CA ILE A 171 0.40 34.36 -69.52
C ILE A 171 0.35 32.93 -68.94
N VAL A 172 0.14 31.92 -69.79
CA VAL A 172 -0.03 30.52 -69.36
C VAL A 172 1.26 29.95 -68.75
N PRO A 173 2.45 30.12 -69.36
CA PRO A 173 3.73 29.73 -68.75
C PRO A 173 3.99 30.35 -67.38
N GLU A 174 3.64 31.63 -67.19
CA GLU A 174 3.85 32.34 -65.93
C GLU A 174 2.98 31.76 -64.80
N GLU A 175 1.71 31.44 -65.11
CA GLU A 175 0.80 30.81 -64.14
C GLU A 175 1.21 29.37 -63.82
N ILE A 176 1.71 28.61 -64.80
CA ILE A 176 2.29 27.27 -64.57
C ILE A 176 3.46 27.34 -63.60
N ARG A 177 4.38 28.31 -63.77
CA ARG A 177 5.50 28.53 -62.85
C ARG A 177 5.02 28.88 -61.45
N ARG A 178 4.04 29.77 -61.34
CA ARG A 178 3.47 30.17 -60.05
C ARG A 178 2.84 29.00 -59.31
N LEU A 179 2.11 28.13 -60.01
CA LEU A 179 1.55 26.89 -59.44
C LEU A 179 2.65 25.91 -59.01
N ALA A 180 3.68 25.75 -59.82
CA ALA A 180 4.83 24.89 -59.52
C ALA A 180 5.59 25.38 -58.27
N ASP A 181 5.83 26.69 -58.14
CA ASP A 181 6.48 27.28 -56.96
C ASP A 181 5.62 27.13 -55.70
N ARG A 182 4.30 27.32 -55.80
CA ARG A 182 3.35 27.05 -54.69
C ARG A 182 3.35 25.59 -54.27
N SER A 183 3.39 24.67 -55.23
CA SER A 183 3.47 23.23 -54.98
C SER A 183 4.79 22.87 -54.27
N LYS A 184 5.91 23.45 -54.71
CA LYS A 184 7.21 23.28 -54.08
C LYS A 184 7.26 23.83 -52.64
N GLN A 185 6.62 24.96 -52.38
CA GLN A 185 6.53 25.50 -51.01
C GLN A 185 5.67 24.60 -50.12
N SER A 186 4.53 24.13 -50.62
CA SER A 186 3.66 23.20 -49.88
C SER A 186 4.39 21.90 -49.54
N ALA A 187 5.18 21.36 -50.47
CA ALA A 187 6.00 20.17 -50.22
C ALA A 187 7.08 20.40 -49.13
N LYS A 188 7.67 21.60 -49.05
CA LYS A 188 8.58 21.95 -47.96
C LYS A 188 7.87 22.00 -46.61
N ASP A 189 6.68 22.58 -46.57
CA ASP A 189 5.90 22.70 -45.34
C ASP A 189 5.47 21.30 -44.85
N ILE A 190 5.04 20.41 -45.77
CA ILE A 190 4.77 19.00 -45.47
C ILE A 190 6.01 18.31 -44.90
N LYS A 191 7.19 18.52 -45.49
CA LYS A 191 8.44 17.94 -44.99
C LYS A 191 8.75 18.38 -43.55
N ALA A 192 8.56 19.67 -43.23
CA ALA A 192 8.76 20.18 -41.89
C ALA A 192 7.80 19.52 -40.88
N GLN A 193 6.54 19.32 -41.27
CA GLN A 193 5.56 18.60 -40.43
C GLN A 193 5.94 17.14 -40.23
N LEU A 194 6.37 16.43 -41.28
CA LEU A 194 6.83 15.03 -41.16
C LEU A 194 8.02 14.89 -40.20
N SER A 195 8.96 15.84 -40.24
CA SER A 195 10.08 15.87 -39.30
C SER A 195 9.60 16.05 -37.86
N ALA A 196 8.69 17.00 -37.60
CA ALA A 196 8.16 17.23 -36.27
C ALA A 196 7.44 15.98 -35.72
N ILE A 197 6.63 15.31 -36.55
CA ILE A 197 5.94 14.11 -36.09
C ILE A 197 6.93 12.95 -35.86
N THR A 198 8.00 12.85 -36.66
CA THR A 198 9.06 11.86 -36.42
C THR A 198 9.72 12.05 -35.06
N ASP A 199 9.98 13.32 -34.68
CA ASP A 199 10.52 13.66 -33.37
C ASP A 199 9.55 13.30 -32.24
N ASP A 200 8.25 13.60 -32.40
CA ASP A 200 7.21 13.24 -31.43
C ASP A 200 7.11 11.72 -31.25
N VAL A 201 7.21 10.95 -32.34
CA VAL A 201 7.18 9.49 -32.29
C VAL A 201 8.42 8.92 -31.57
N SER A 202 9.60 9.51 -31.78
CA SER A 202 10.82 9.14 -31.05
C SER A 202 10.69 9.38 -29.54
N GLN A 203 10.05 10.48 -29.15
CA GLN A 203 9.74 10.76 -27.75
C GLN A 203 8.75 9.74 -27.15
N ILE A 204 7.71 9.36 -27.90
CA ILE A 204 6.75 8.33 -27.51
C ILE A 204 7.45 6.99 -27.26
N MET A 205 8.37 6.58 -28.15
CA MET A 205 9.13 5.34 -27.99
C MET A 205 9.98 5.37 -26.72
N THR A 206 10.76 6.45 -26.52
CA THR A 206 11.58 6.63 -25.32
C THR A 206 10.74 6.59 -24.04
N LYS A 207 9.58 7.25 -24.04
CA LYS A 207 8.69 7.26 -22.89
C LYS A 207 8.08 5.88 -22.63
N SER A 208 7.74 5.14 -23.69
CA SER A 208 7.20 3.79 -23.59
C SER A 208 8.22 2.81 -23.01
N GLU A 209 9.50 2.92 -23.38
CA GLU A 209 10.58 2.14 -22.76
C GLU A 209 10.74 2.45 -21.27
N SER A 210 10.67 3.73 -20.89
CA SER A 210 10.68 4.14 -19.48
C SER A 210 9.50 3.56 -18.69
N VAL A 211 8.30 3.57 -19.27
CA VAL A 211 7.10 2.98 -18.64
C VAL A 211 7.24 1.45 -18.50
N ALA A 212 7.78 0.77 -19.50
CA ALA A 212 8.09 -0.66 -19.39
C ALA A 212 9.12 -0.96 -18.29
N GLY A 213 10.11 -0.07 -18.10
CA GLY A 213 11.06 -0.14 -16.99
C GLY A 213 10.37 -0.05 -15.62
N ILE A 214 9.49 0.94 -15.45
CA ILE A 214 8.68 1.11 -14.23
C ILE A 214 7.83 -0.14 -13.97
N GLY A 215 7.22 -0.72 -15.00
CA GLY A 215 6.47 -1.99 -14.87
C GLY A 215 7.33 -3.12 -14.31
N LYS A 216 8.58 -3.28 -14.77
CA LYS A 216 9.50 -4.30 -14.23
C LYS A 216 9.86 -4.05 -12.78
N GLU A 217 10.14 -2.81 -12.40
CA GLU A 217 10.43 -2.45 -11.00
C GLU A 217 9.22 -2.72 -10.10
N GLN A 218 8.01 -2.39 -10.57
CA GLN A 218 6.76 -2.67 -9.86
C GLN A 218 6.54 -4.18 -9.67
N ALA A 219 6.84 -5.01 -10.67
CA ALA A 219 6.75 -6.46 -10.56
C ALA A 219 7.72 -7.00 -9.48
N ALA A 220 8.98 -6.55 -9.49
CA ALA A 220 9.97 -6.95 -8.49
C ALA A 220 9.58 -6.54 -7.07
N ALA A 221 9.08 -5.30 -6.90
CA ALA A 221 8.57 -4.83 -5.61
C ALA A 221 7.36 -5.66 -5.13
N SER A 222 6.51 -6.11 -6.05
CA SER A 222 5.37 -6.97 -5.73
C SER A 222 5.82 -8.34 -5.23
N GLU A 223 6.86 -8.94 -5.83
CA GLU A 223 7.44 -10.20 -5.35
C GLU A 223 8.02 -10.07 -3.93
N GLU A 224 8.72 -8.98 -3.63
CA GLU A 224 9.25 -8.70 -2.30
C GLU A 224 8.13 -8.53 -1.25
N LEU A 225 7.08 -7.79 -1.62
CA LEU A 225 5.91 -7.61 -0.76
C LEU A 225 5.16 -8.91 -0.51
N ALA A 226 5.04 -9.79 -1.52
CA ALA A 226 4.47 -11.13 -1.34
C ALA A 226 5.27 -11.95 -0.32
N GLY A 227 6.60 -11.89 -0.39
CA GLY A 227 7.49 -12.52 0.60
C GLY A 227 7.26 -11.96 2.01
N THR A 228 7.14 -10.65 2.14
CA THR A 228 6.84 -9.98 3.42
C THR A 228 5.48 -10.39 3.97
N CYS A 229 4.47 -10.53 3.12
CA CYS A 229 3.13 -10.93 3.52
C CYS A 229 3.11 -12.39 4.03
N SER A 230 3.84 -13.29 3.37
CA SER A 230 4.06 -14.66 3.84
C SER A 230 4.73 -14.70 5.22
N GLN A 231 5.75 -13.87 5.45
CA GLN A 231 6.39 -13.75 6.77
C GLN A 231 5.42 -13.23 7.83
N LEU A 232 4.61 -12.23 7.51
CA LEU A 232 3.60 -11.66 8.40
C LEU A 232 2.58 -12.73 8.81
N ASN A 233 2.09 -13.51 7.85
CA ASN A 233 1.16 -14.60 8.13
C ASN A 233 1.81 -15.67 9.06
N GLY A 234 3.09 -15.98 8.84
CA GLY A 234 3.85 -16.85 9.74
C GLY A 234 3.99 -16.29 11.17
N LEU A 235 4.12 -14.97 11.34
CA LEU A 235 4.14 -14.32 12.65
C LEU A 235 2.77 -14.37 13.34
N VAL A 236 1.68 -14.18 12.59
CA VAL A 236 0.30 -14.30 13.10
C VAL A 236 0.02 -15.72 13.60
N GLN A 237 0.48 -16.75 12.88
CA GLN A 237 0.36 -18.13 13.34
C GLN A 237 1.14 -18.39 14.64
N LYS A 238 2.33 -17.81 14.80
CA LYS A 238 3.09 -17.92 16.07
C LYS A 238 2.39 -17.20 17.22
N LEU A 239 1.84 -16.01 16.97
CA LEU A 239 1.10 -15.22 17.96
C LEU A 239 -0.14 -15.96 18.45
N SER A 240 -0.86 -16.64 17.54
CA SER A 240 -2.03 -17.46 17.88
C SER A 240 -1.67 -18.81 18.49
N ALA A 241 -0.55 -19.44 18.11
CA ALA A 241 -0.10 -20.71 18.71
C ALA A 241 0.31 -20.56 20.19
N GLY A 242 0.74 -19.37 20.61
CA GLY A 242 0.99 -19.04 22.02
C GLY A 242 -0.23 -19.20 22.95
N GLN A 243 -1.44 -19.39 22.40
CA GLN A 243 -2.69 -19.63 23.14
C GLN A 243 -2.84 -21.07 23.68
N ARG A 244 -1.95 -22.01 23.29
CA ARG A 244 -2.13 -23.45 23.59
C ARG A 244 -1.27 -24.02 24.71
N HIS A 245 -0.54 -23.17 25.44
CA HIS A 245 0.27 -23.57 26.60
C HIS A 245 -0.11 -22.74 27.81
#